data_AF-A0A9L0QZQ3-F1
#
_entry.id   AF-A0A9L0QZQ3-F1
#
_cell.length_a   1.000
_cell.length_b   1.000
_cell.length_c   1.000
_cell.angle_alpha   90.00
_cell.angle_beta   90.00
_cell.angle_gamma   90.00
#
_symmetry.space_group_name_H-M   'P 1'
#
loop_
_entity.id
_entity.type
_entity.pdbx_description
1 polymer ?
#
loop_
_entity_poly.entity_id
_entity_poly.type
_entity_poly.pdbx_seq_one_letter_code
_entity_poly.pdbx_strand_id
1 'polypeptide(L)'
;MSSSVEQKKGPTRQRKCGFCKSNRDKECGQLLISENQKVAAHHKCMLFSSALVSSHSDNESLGGFSIEDVQKEIKRGTKLMCSLCHCPGATIGCDVKTCHRTYHYHCALHDKAQIREKPSQGIYMVYCRKHKKTAHNSEGMSSATFHFQEDI
;
A
#
# COMPACT_ATOMS: atom_id res chain seq x y z
N MET A 1 18.79 -13.24 -38.12
CA MET A 1 19.70 -12.31 -37.44
C MET A 1 18.90 -11.05 -37.14
N SER A 2 18.86 -10.69 -35.87
CA SER A 2 17.78 -9.98 -35.18
C SER A 2 17.75 -8.48 -35.48
N SER A 3 16.58 -7.96 -35.87
CA SER A 3 16.32 -6.53 -35.96
C SER A 3 15.92 -5.99 -34.59
N SER A 4 16.84 -5.29 -33.93
CA SER A 4 16.63 -4.61 -32.65
C SER A 4 15.69 -3.41 -32.84
N VAL A 5 14.53 -3.46 -32.21
CA VAL A 5 13.56 -2.35 -32.17
C VAL A 5 14.08 -1.30 -31.18
N GLU A 6 14.57 -0.18 -31.69
CA GLU A 6 14.97 0.98 -30.90
C GLU A 6 13.74 1.74 -30.38
N GLN A 7 13.50 1.67 -29.07
CA GLN A 7 12.43 2.38 -28.39
C GLN A 7 12.81 3.85 -28.17
N LYS A 8 12.19 4.76 -28.93
CA LYS A 8 12.36 6.21 -28.81
C LYS A 8 11.78 6.72 -27.48
N LYS A 9 12.62 7.19 -26.55
CA LYS A 9 12.20 7.89 -25.32
C LYS A 9 11.91 9.37 -25.62
N GLY A 10 10.63 9.74 -25.67
CA GLY A 10 10.19 11.14 -25.70
C GLY A 10 10.47 11.89 -24.38
N PRO A 11 10.19 13.21 -24.30
CA PRO A 11 10.52 14.03 -23.13
C PRO A 11 9.79 13.50 -21.90
N THR A 12 10.55 13.01 -20.93
CA THR A 12 10.05 12.35 -19.73
C THR A 12 9.38 13.37 -18.81
N ARG A 13 8.08 13.60 -18.99
CA ARG A 13 7.25 14.14 -17.90
C ARG A 13 7.47 13.22 -16.70
N GLN A 14 8.10 13.72 -15.65
CA GLN A 14 8.45 12.93 -14.48
C GLN A 14 7.14 12.40 -13.87
N ARG A 15 6.84 11.11 -14.09
CA ARG A 15 5.60 10.48 -13.64
C ARG A 15 5.59 10.50 -12.11
N LYS A 16 4.42 10.75 -11.54
CA LYS A 16 4.20 10.77 -10.09
C LYS A 16 3.41 9.53 -9.68
N CYS A 17 3.69 9.02 -8.50
CA CYS A 17 2.93 7.91 -7.92
C CYS A 17 1.45 8.29 -7.74
N GLY A 18 0.55 7.39 -8.12
CA GLY A 18 -0.89 7.55 -8.03
C GLY A 18 -1.41 7.68 -6.60
N PHE A 19 -0.67 7.14 -5.62
CA PHE A 19 -1.01 7.23 -4.19
C PHE A 19 -0.45 8.51 -3.56
N CYS A 20 0.87 8.64 -3.46
CA CYS A 20 1.51 9.73 -2.73
C CYS A 20 1.71 11.02 -3.53
N LYS A 21 1.33 11.02 -4.82
CA LYS A 21 1.45 12.16 -5.75
C LYS A 21 2.85 12.78 -5.82
N SER A 22 3.88 11.98 -5.51
CA SER A 22 5.27 12.40 -5.37
C SER A 22 6.21 11.41 -6.08
N ASN A 23 7.49 11.79 -6.21
CA ASN A 23 8.61 11.00 -6.77
C ASN A 23 9.61 10.58 -5.68
N ARG A 24 9.10 10.14 -4.52
CA ARG A 24 9.90 9.77 -3.33
C ARG A 24 10.42 8.33 -3.39
N ASP A 25 11.10 7.97 -4.48
CA ASP A 25 11.50 6.59 -4.77
C ASP A 25 12.42 6.01 -3.68
N LYS A 26 13.28 6.85 -3.06
CA LYS A 26 14.18 6.46 -1.97
C LYS A 26 13.45 5.95 -0.73
N GLU A 27 12.28 6.51 -0.43
CA GLU A 27 11.50 6.15 0.76
C GLU A 27 10.42 5.13 0.43
N CYS A 28 9.67 5.37 -0.66
CA CYS A 28 8.52 4.57 -1.06
C CYS A 28 8.88 3.35 -1.93
N GLY A 29 10.15 3.15 -2.27
CA GLY A 29 10.61 2.12 -3.19
C GLY A 29 10.43 2.51 -4.66
N GLN A 30 10.80 1.61 -5.58
CA GLN A 30 10.77 1.86 -7.02
C GLN A 30 9.38 2.31 -7.50
N LEU A 31 9.34 3.33 -8.36
CA LEU A 31 8.15 3.71 -9.10
C LEU A 31 7.93 2.73 -10.26
N LEU A 32 6.87 1.94 -10.18
CA LEU A 32 6.46 1.02 -11.23
C LEU A 32 5.43 1.70 -12.13
N ILE A 33 5.48 1.44 -13.43
CA ILE A 33 4.58 2.00 -14.44
C ILE A 33 3.95 0.85 -15.23
N SER A 34 2.64 0.87 -15.42
CA SER A 34 1.95 -0.13 -16.25
C SER A 34 2.35 -0.01 -17.72
N GLU A 35 2.25 -1.10 -18.49
CA GLU A 35 2.63 -1.12 -19.91
C GLU A 35 1.86 -0.08 -20.73
N ASN A 36 0.55 0.03 -20.49
CA ASN A 36 -0.33 1.04 -21.08
C ASN A 36 -0.11 2.48 -20.55
N GLN A 37 0.85 2.69 -19.65
CA GLN A 37 1.21 3.95 -18.99
C GLN A 37 0.07 4.70 -18.29
N LYS A 38 -1.04 4.02 -17.98
CA LYS A 38 -2.19 4.61 -17.26
C LYS A 38 -1.96 4.67 -15.75
N VAL A 39 -1.12 3.78 -15.21
CA VAL A 39 -0.88 3.67 -13.76
C VAL A 39 0.61 3.80 -13.50
N ALA A 40 0.95 4.63 -12.51
CA ALA A 40 2.28 4.69 -11.94
C ALA A 40 2.16 4.66 -10.42
N ALA A 41 2.84 3.75 -9.75
CA ALA A 41 2.74 3.61 -8.30
C ALA A 41 4.04 3.08 -7.71
N HIS A 42 4.42 3.60 -6.54
CA HIS A 42 5.56 3.07 -5.81
C HIS A 42 5.23 1.70 -5.24
N HIS A 43 6.20 0.79 -5.28
CA HIS A 43 6.06 -0.57 -4.76
C HIS A 43 5.55 -0.59 -3.31
N LYS A 44 6.15 0.18 -2.39
CA LYS A 44 5.69 0.20 -0.98
C LYS A 44 4.38 0.96 -0.78
N CYS A 45 3.99 1.87 -1.68
CA CYS A 45 2.66 2.47 -1.62
C CYS A 45 1.57 1.46 -1.96
N MET A 46 1.83 0.54 -2.90
CA MET A 46 0.90 -0.55 -3.22
C MET A 46 0.89 -1.61 -2.11
N LEU A 47 2.08 -2.07 -1.71
CA LEU A 47 2.26 -3.19 -0.79
C LEU A 47 1.59 -3.00 0.57
N PHE A 48 1.53 -1.77 1.05
CA PHE A 48 0.91 -1.43 2.34
C PHE A 48 -0.52 -0.89 2.22
N SER A 49 -1.07 -0.81 1.01
CA SER A 49 -2.41 -0.30 0.80
C SER A 49 -3.45 -1.30 1.31
N SER A 50 -4.40 -0.83 2.12
CA SER A 50 -5.26 -1.74 2.90
C SER A 50 -6.21 -2.62 2.09
N ALA A 51 -6.50 -2.29 0.82
CA ALA A 51 -7.38 -3.10 -0.03
C ALA A 51 -6.69 -3.69 -1.26
N LEU A 52 -5.35 -3.78 -1.25
CA LEU A 52 -4.61 -4.50 -2.28
C LEU A 52 -4.20 -5.89 -1.78
N VAL A 53 -4.49 -6.89 -2.60
CA VAL A 53 -4.08 -8.27 -2.39
C VAL A 53 -3.19 -8.66 -3.57
N SER A 54 -2.02 -9.22 -3.29
CA SER A 54 -1.12 -9.70 -4.35
C SER A 54 -1.78 -10.86 -5.09
N SER A 55 -1.73 -10.83 -6.42
CA SER A 55 -2.30 -11.87 -7.28
C SER A 55 -1.19 -12.58 -8.06
N HIS A 56 -1.21 -13.91 -8.06
CA HIS A 56 -0.28 -14.75 -8.83
C HIS A 56 -0.83 -15.12 -10.22
N SER A 57 -1.70 -14.29 -10.82
CA SER A 57 -2.27 -14.57 -12.13
C SER A 57 -1.33 -14.15 -13.27
N ASP A 58 -1.45 -14.83 -14.40
CA ASP A 58 -0.68 -14.57 -15.64
C ASP A 58 -1.14 -13.30 -16.40
N ASN A 59 -2.02 -12.49 -15.81
CA ASN A 59 -2.54 -11.26 -16.40
C ASN A 59 -1.60 -10.06 -16.16
N GLU A 60 -1.84 -8.93 -16.84
CA GLU A 60 -1.08 -7.70 -16.62
C GLU A 60 -1.07 -7.32 -15.13
N SER A 61 0.12 -7.31 -14.53
CA SER A 61 0.31 -6.98 -13.12
C SER A 61 1.34 -5.87 -12.94
N LEU A 62 1.15 -5.06 -11.91
CA LEU A 62 2.07 -3.98 -11.54
C LEU A 62 2.70 -4.31 -10.19
N GLY A 63 3.89 -4.91 -10.19
CA GLY A 63 4.57 -5.31 -8.96
C GLY A 63 3.83 -6.40 -8.19
N GLY A 64 3.21 -7.36 -8.88
CA GLY A 64 2.46 -8.47 -8.27
C GLY A 64 1.01 -8.15 -7.90
N PHE A 65 0.47 -7.00 -8.33
CA PHE A 65 -0.92 -6.61 -8.12
C PHE A 65 -1.65 -6.45 -9.45
N SER A 66 -2.94 -6.82 -9.50
CA SER A 66 -3.82 -6.50 -10.61
C SER A 66 -3.86 -4.98 -10.86
N ILE A 67 -3.63 -4.55 -12.10
CA ILE A 67 -3.68 -3.13 -12.47
C ILE A 67 -5.06 -2.54 -12.15
N GLU A 68 -6.13 -3.31 -12.33
CA GLU A 68 -7.49 -2.86 -12.03
C GLU A 68 -7.69 -2.56 -10.54
N ASP A 69 -7.17 -3.41 -9.66
CA ASP A 69 -7.30 -3.21 -8.22
C ASP A 69 -6.43 -2.05 -7.76
N VAL A 70 -5.24 -1.87 -8.34
CA VAL A 70 -4.42 -0.68 -8.12
C VAL A 70 -5.17 0.59 -8.53
N GLN A 71 -5.87 0.59 -9.68
CA GLN A 71 -6.68 1.75 -10.11
C GLN A 71 -7.85 2.04 -9.17
N LYS A 72 -8.61 1.00 -8.79
CA LYS A 72 -9.72 1.12 -7.82
C LYS A 72 -9.20 1.68 -6.49
N GLU A 73 -8.06 1.21 -6.05
CA GLU A 73 -7.45 1.64 -4.79
C GLU A 73 -6.92 3.08 -4.85
N ILE A 74 -6.30 3.49 -5.96
CA ILE A 74 -5.93 4.90 -6.20
C ILE A 74 -7.19 5.78 -6.17
N LYS A 75 -8.29 5.34 -6.80
CA LYS A 75 -9.57 6.05 -6.80
C LYS A 75 -10.19 6.11 -5.39
N ARG A 76 -10.07 5.06 -4.58
CA ARG A 76 -10.46 5.09 -3.16
C ARG A 76 -9.60 6.12 -2.40
N GLY A 77 -8.30 6.13 -2.66
CA GLY A 77 -7.33 7.02 -2.03
C GLY A 77 -7.65 8.50 -2.19
N THR A 78 -8.31 8.94 -3.27
CA THR A 78 -8.68 10.35 -3.45
C THR A 78 -9.64 10.87 -2.39
N LYS A 79 -10.37 9.97 -1.72
CA LYS A 79 -11.31 10.28 -0.63
C LYS A 79 -10.67 10.20 0.76
N LEU A 80 -9.42 9.73 0.87
CA LEU A 80 -8.75 9.47 2.14
C LEU A 80 -7.66 10.50 2.39
N MET A 81 -7.82 11.25 3.48
CA MET A 81 -6.89 12.29 3.89
C MET A 81 -5.81 11.73 4.80
N CYS A 82 -4.55 12.04 4.48
CA CYS A 82 -3.42 11.65 5.31
C CYS A 82 -3.54 12.25 6.72
N SER A 83 -3.31 11.43 7.74
CA SER A 83 -3.32 11.87 9.14
C SER A 83 -2.12 12.75 9.51
N LEU A 84 -1.07 12.81 8.68
CA LEU A 84 0.11 13.66 8.89
C LEU A 84 0.09 14.93 8.02
N CYS A 85 -0.02 14.78 6.69
CA CYS A 85 0.09 15.91 5.76
C CYS A 85 -1.26 16.48 5.30
N HIS A 86 -2.37 15.87 5.72
CA HIS A 86 -3.75 16.28 5.38
C HIS A 86 -4.07 16.35 3.88
N CYS A 87 -3.23 15.74 3.04
CA CYS A 87 -3.46 15.62 1.59
C CYS A 87 -4.11 14.27 1.23
N PRO A 88 -4.87 14.19 0.12
CA PRO A 88 -5.52 12.96 -0.33
C PRO A 88 -4.50 11.92 -0.85
N GLY A 89 -4.97 10.67 -1.02
CA GLY A 89 -4.18 9.54 -1.55
C GLY A 89 -3.58 8.63 -0.47
N ALA A 90 -3.95 8.84 0.79
CA ALA A 90 -3.45 8.10 1.94
C ALA A 90 -4.21 6.79 2.15
N THR A 91 -3.85 5.75 1.41
CA THR A 91 -4.56 4.46 1.40
C THR A 91 -4.07 3.46 2.45
N ILE A 92 -2.97 3.76 3.14
CA ILE A 92 -2.35 2.90 4.15
C ILE A 92 -3.01 3.18 5.49
N GLY A 93 -3.95 2.32 5.89
CA GLY A 93 -4.65 2.41 7.17
C GLY A 93 -3.83 1.85 8.34
N CYS A 94 -4.13 2.34 9.54
CA CYS A 94 -3.71 1.66 10.76
C CYS A 94 -4.40 0.28 10.85
N ASP A 95 -3.65 -0.76 11.21
CA ASP A 95 -4.14 -2.15 11.27
C ASP A 95 -5.05 -2.45 12.49
N VAL A 96 -5.44 -1.40 13.25
CA VAL A 96 -6.44 -1.51 14.32
C VAL A 96 -7.79 -1.12 13.75
N LYS A 97 -8.77 -2.04 13.74
CA LYS A 97 -10.07 -1.90 13.06
C LYS A 97 -10.86 -0.64 13.44
N THR A 98 -10.78 -0.20 14.69
CA THR A 98 -11.46 1.01 15.19
C THR A 98 -10.69 2.31 14.92
N CYS A 99 -9.51 2.22 14.30
CA CYS A 99 -8.68 3.38 13.99
C CYS A 99 -8.90 3.86 12.57
N HIS A 100 -9.29 5.13 12.42
CA HIS A 100 -9.48 5.75 11.11
C HIS A 100 -8.24 6.47 10.57
N ARG A 101 -7.07 6.30 11.22
CA ARG A 101 -5.84 6.94 10.73
C ARG A 101 -5.38 6.26 9.45
N THR A 102 -5.16 7.06 8.42
CA THR A 102 -4.55 6.64 7.17
C THR A 102 -3.36 7.52 6.82
N TYR A 103 -2.42 6.96 6.04
CA TYR A 103 -1.16 7.60 5.69
C TYR A 103 -0.77 7.37 4.23
N HIS A 104 0.09 8.24 3.70
CA HIS A 104 1.03 7.84 2.65
C HIS A 104 2.18 7.07 3.31
N TYR A 105 2.90 6.23 2.56
CA TYR A 105 3.97 5.40 3.15
C TYR A 105 5.03 6.25 3.85
N HIS A 106 5.60 7.24 3.15
CA HIS A 106 6.58 8.17 3.72
C HIS A 106 6.02 8.97 4.92
N CYS A 107 4.74 9.35 4.90
CA CYS A 107 4.11 10.01 6.03
C CYS A 107 4.02 9.12 7.26
N ALA A 108 3.78 7.81 7.10
CA ALA A 108 3.79 6.87 8.22
C ALA A 108 5.19 6.79 8.86
N LEU A 109 6.25 6.79 8.05
CA LEU A 109 7.64 6.85 8.53
C LEU A 109 7.88 8.14 9.35
N HIS A 110 7.49 9.29 8.81
CA HIS A 110 7.70 10.59 9.47
C HIS A 110 6.85 10.77 10.74
N ASP A 111 5.64 10.20 10.80
CA ASP A 111 4.80 10.20 12.01
C ASP A 111 5.25 9.16 13.06
N LYS A 112 6.38 8.48 12.83
CA LYS A 112 6.94 7.44 13.71
C LYS A 112 5.92 6.32 13.97
N ALA A 113 5.12 5.98 12.96
CA ALA A 113 4.28 4.79 12.96
C ALA A 113 5.15 3.53 12.95
N GLN A 114 4.66 2.43 13.52
CA GLN A 114 5.34 1.14 13.46
C GLN A 114 4.98 0.44 12.15
N ILE A 115 5.97 0.26 11.29
CA ILE A 115 5.87 -0.51 10.05
C ILE A 115 6.30 -1.95 10.38
N ARG A 116 5.49 -2.94 10.00
CA ARG A 116 5.83 -4.37 10.10
C ARG A 116 5.88 -4.98 8.72
N GLU A 117 7.04 -5.54 8.38
CA GLU A 117 7.31 -6.24 7.13
C GLU A 117 7.77 -7.66 7.45
N LYS A 118 7.02 -8.67 7.03
CA LYS A 118 7.45 -10.08 7.02
C LYS A 118 7.15 -10.68 5.64
N PRO A 119 8.06 -10.49 4.66
CA PRO A 119 7.82 -10.94 3.28
C PRO A 119 7.52 -12.43 3.14
N SER A 120 8.17 -13.29 3.93
CA SER A 120 7.94 -14.74 3.94
C SER A 120 6.53 -15.14 4.39
N GLN A 121 5.83 -14.25 5.10
CA GLN A 121 4.45 -14.44 5.57
C GLN A 121 3.46 -13.56 4.80
N GLY A 122 3.92 -12.75 3.83
CA GLY A 122 3.08 -11.77 3.13
C GLY A 122 2.55 -10.65 4.03
N ILE A 123 3.17 -10.38 5.17
CA ILE A 123 2.65 -9.41 6.14
C ILE A 123 3.27 -8.03 5.90
N TYR A 124 2.43 -7.05 5.59
CA TYR A 124 2.78 -5.65 5.40
C TYR A 124 1.76 -4.76 6.11
N MET A 125 2.08 -4.31 7.32
CA MET A 125 1.12 -3.63 8.20
C MET A 125 1.70 -2.34 8.78
N VAL A 126 0.81 -1.38 9.05
CA VAL A 126 1.15 -0.12 9.73
C VAL A 126 0.32 0.03 11.00
N TYR A 127 0.99 0.34 12.11
CA TYR A 127 0.35 0.75 13.36
C TYR A 127 0.68 2.21 13.63
N CYS A 128 -0.33 3.07 13.71
CA CYS A 128 -0.13 4.50 13.96
C CYS A 128 0.58 4.74 15.30
N ARG A 129 1.08 5.97 15.54
CA ARG A 129 1.79 6.31 16.78
C ARG A 129 1.03 5.99 18.09
N LYS A 130 -0.31 5.96 18.06
CA LYS A 130 -1.15 5.58 19.22
C LYS A 130 -1.31 4.07 19.40
N HIS A 131 -1.08 3.28 18.36
CA HIS A 131 -1.30 1.82 18.35
C HIS A 131 -0.02 1.02 18.09
N LYS A 132 1.13 1.66 17.97
CA LYS A 132 2.41 0.95 17.91
C LYS A 132 2.61 0.19 19.23
N LYS A 133 2.95 -1.09 19.15
CA LYS A 133 3.33 -1.85 20.34
C LYS A 133 4.67 -1.32 20.84
N THR A 134 4.72 -0.79 22.05
CA THR A 134 5.99 -0.64 22.78
C THR A 134 6.55 -2.04 23.03
N ALA A 135 7.87 -2.20 22.93
CA ALA A 135 8.55 -3.47 23.13
C ALA A 135 8.59 -3.85 24.63
N HIS A 136 7.42 -3.96 25.25
CA HIS A 136 7.22 -4.64 26.53
C HIS A 136 6.13 -5.70 26.34
N ASN A 137 6.58 -6.96 26.42
CA ASN A 137 5.83 -8.22 26.48
C ASN A 137 4.30 -8.19 26.29
N SER A 138 3.83 -8.86 25.23
CA SER A 138 2.65 -9.73 25.30
C SER A 138 2.50 -10.49 23.98
N GLU A 139 2.93 -11.74 24.01
CA GLU A 139 2.25 -12.82 23.31
C GLU A 139 0.84 -13.01 23.91
N GLY A 140 -0.12 -13.43 23.08
CA GLY A 140 -1.40 -13.98 23.52
C GLY A 140 -2.54 -12.98 23.76
N MET A 141 -3.51 -12.95 22.86
CA MET A 141 -4.78 -13.67 23.09
C MET A 141 -5.62 -13.68 21.80
N SER A 142 -5.49 -14.79 21.07
CA SER A 142 -6.56 -15.29 20.21
C SER A 142 -7.61 -15.95 21.11
N SER A 143 -8.87 -15.52 21.02
CA SER A 143 -10.06 -16.35 21.23
C SER A 143 -11.29 -15.44 21.15
N ALA A 144 -11.90 -15.34 19.97
CA ALA A 144 -13.31 -14.98 19.88
C ALA A 144 -14.06 -16.31 19.87
N THR A 145 -14.43 -16.81 21.05
CA THR A 145 -15.38 -17.91 21.20
C THR A 145 -16.72 -17.44 20.63
N PHE A 146 -17.08 -17.91 19.44
CA PHE A 146 -18.46 -17.83 18.96
C PHE A 146 -19.29 -18.76 19.85
N HIS A 147 -20.10 -18.19 20.75
CA HIS A 147 -21.26 -18.89 21.28
C HIS A 147 -22.37 -18.76 20.24
N PHE A 148 -22.69 -19.86 19.57
CA PHE A 148 -23.97 -20.01 18.88
C PHE A 148 -24.96 -20.52 19.95
N GLN A 149 -25.94 -19.70 20.29
CA GLN A 149 -27.09 -20.16 21.07
C GLN A 149 -28.01 -20.91 20.09
N GLU A 150 -28.22 -22.19 20.33
CA GLU A 150 -29.34 -22.93 19.75
C GLU A 150 -30.60 -22.56 20.53
N ASP A 151 -31.61 -22.06 19.83
CA ASP A 151 -32.97 -21.96 20.35
C ASP A 151 -33.85 -22.92 19.53
N ILE A 152 -34.55 -23.75 20.31
CA ILE A 152 -35.56 -24.77 19.98
C ILE A 152 -36.74 -24.19 19.19
#